data_AF-A0A127CJJ7-F1
#
_entry.id   AF-A0A127CJJ7-F1
#
_cell.length_a   1.000
_cell.length_b   1.000
_cell.length_c   1.000
_cell.angle_alpha   90.00
_cell.angle_beta   90.00
_cell.angle_gamma   90.00
#
_symmetry.space_group_name_H-M   'P 1'
#
loop_
_entity.id
_entity.type
_entity.pdbx_description
1 polymer ?
#
loop_
_entity_poly.entity_id
_entity_poly.type
_entity_poly.pdbx_seq_one_letter_code
_entity_poly.pdbx_strand_id
1 'polypeptide(L)'
;MRKALEPANERQSDIMLDALMDRGFAIPDSVNADKAGQFYAEAMRGKPIGALRRVFENLRLGRYPKFQSFLPKPAELSALVDAAAKHDRDLLRIEHEQAEAAKEREAERARRDLSPEERERRRRRARAVREMIGTATEARKVEDYEDD
;
A
#
# COMPACT_ATOMS: atom_id res chain seq x y z
N MET A 1 -9.70 -2.24 6.36
CA MET A 1 -8.47 -1.41 6.25
C MET A 1 -8.73 0.09 6.08
N ARG A 2 -9.75 0.57 5.35
CA ARG A 2 -10.05 2.03 5.25
C ARG A 2 -10.16 2.77 6.59
N LYS A 3 -10.74 2.14 7.62
CA LYS A 3 -10.83 2.70 8.99
C LYS A 3 -9.48 3.01 9.66
N ALA A 4 -8.37 2.42 9.21
CA ALA A 4 -7.06 2.68 9.81
C ALA A 4 -6.47 4.05 9.39
N LEU A 5 -6.91 4.56 8.24
CA LEU A 5 -6.49 5.84 7.69
C LEU A 5 -7.40 7.00 8.10
N GLU A 6 -8.52 6.70 8.77
CA GLU A 6 -9.40 7.74 9.31
C GLU A 6 -8.66 8.54 10.40
N PRO A 7 -8.81 9.87 10.42
CA PRO A 7 -8.26 10.68 11.49
C PRO A 7 -8.89 10.25 12.81
N ALA A 8 -8.09 10.15 13.87
CA ALA A 8 -8.62 9.94 15.20
C ALA A 8 -9.52 11.11 15.62
N ASN A 9 -10.62 10.79 16.29
CA ASN A 9 -11.38 11.79 17.02
C ASN A 9 -10.62 12.17 18.31
N GLU A 10 -10.72 13.42 18.77
CA GLU A 10 -10.03 13.94 19.97
C GLU A 10 -10.29 13.05 21.21
N ARG A 11 -11.53 12.57 21.37
CA ARG A 11 -11.90 11.66 22.46
C ARG A 11 -11.14 10.33 22.43
N GLN A 12 -10.73 9.85 21.25
CA GLN A 12 -10.01 8.58 21.13
C GLN A 12 -8.53 8.73 21.50
N SER A 13 -7.91 9.87 21.18
CA SER A 13 -6.53 10.16 21.61
C SER A 13 -6.46 10.31 23.13
N ASP A 14 -7.45 10.96 23.74
CA ASP A 14 -7.49 11.18 25.19
C ASP A 14 -7.60 9.85 25.93
N ILE A 15 -8.52 8.98 25.53
CA ILE A 15 -8.68 7.63 26.11
C ILE A 15 -7.37 6.82 26.03
N MET A 16 -6.63 6.93 24.92
CA MET A 16 -5.38 6.20 24.76
C MET A 16 -4.25 6.77 25.62
N LEU A 17 -4.23 8.09 25.82
CA LEU A 17 -3.27 8.76 26.69
C LEU A 17 -3.50 8.40 28.16
N ASP A 18 -4.76 8.44 28.60
CA ASP A 18 -5.18 8.05 29.95
C ASP A 18 -4.78 6.60 30.23
N ALA A 19 -5.01 5.69 29.29
CA ALA A 19 -4.62 4.28 29.41
C ALA A 19 -3.10 4.06 29.55
N LEU A 20 -2.26 4.97 29.02
CA LEU A 20 -0.81 4.91 29.25
C LEU A 20 -0.47 5.45 30.65
N MET A 21 -1.10 6.55 31.08
CA MET A 21 -0.87 7.12 32.42
C MET A 21 -1.29 6.16 33.53
N ASP A 22 -2.44 5.49 33.38
CA ASP A 22 -2.92 4.43 34.28
C ASP A 22 -1.93 3.27 34.42
N ARG A 23 -1.07 3.08 33.41
CA ARG A 23 -0.06 2.04 33.37
C ARG A 23 1.28 2.48 33.95
N GLY A 24 1.34 3.67 34.55
CA GLY A 24 2.51 4.20 35.24
C GLY A 24 3.43 5.05 34.37
N PHE A 25 3.00 5.44 33.17
CA PHE A 25 3.76 6.40 32.37
C PHE A 25 3.65 7.80 32.99
N ALA A 26 4.80 8.39 33.33
CA ALA A 26 4.86 9.76 33.81
C ALA A 26 4.90 10.75 32.65
N ILE A 27 4.32 11.93 32.86
CA ILE A 27 4.51 13.08 31.97
C ILE A 27 5.96 13.56 32.14
N PRO A 28 6.74 13.78 31.05
CA PRO A 28 8.09 14.30 31.17
C PRO A 28 8.11 15.69 31.81
N ASP A 29 9.10 15.96 32.66
CA ASP A 29 9.26 17.25 33.35
C ASP A 29 9.32 18.46 32.41
N SER A 30 9.75 18.26 31.16
CA SER A 30 9.77 19.31 30.14
C SER A 30 8.38 19.70 29.58
N VAL A 31 7.32 19.01 30.01
CA VAL A 31 5.94 19.28 29.63
C VAL A 31 5.19 19.76 30.87
N ASN A 32 4.51 20.90 30.77
CA ASN A 32 3.67 21.39 31.85
C ASN A 32 2.52 20.39 32.10
N ALA A 33 2.49 19.78 33.28
CA ALA A 33 1.52 18.77 33.67
C ALA A 33 0.07 19.27 33.55
N ASP A 34 -0.21 20.52 33.95
CA ASP A 34 -1.56 21.10 33.93
C ASP A 34 -2.10 21.26 32.50
N LYS A 35 -1.20 21.41 31.52
CA LYS A 35 -1.54 21.58 30.10
C LYS A 35 -1.16 20.38 29.24
N ALA A 36 -0.66 19.30 29.84
CA ALA A 36 -0.13 18.16 29.11
C ALA A 36 -1.18 17.56 28.18
N GLY A 37 -2.41 17.34 28.68
CA GLY A 37 -3.52 16.82 27.88
C GLY A 37 -3.77 17.64 26.61
N GLN A 38 -3.77 18.97 26.71
CA GLN A 38 -3.95 19.85 25.54
C GLN A 38 -2.83 19.70 24.52
N PHE A 39 -1.57 19.68 24.98
CA PHE A 39 -0.43 19.53 24.07
C PHE A 39 -0.38 18.17 23.37
N TYR A 40 -0.75 17.10 24.08
CA TYR A 40 -0.85 15.77 23.48
C TYR A 40 -2.01 15.69 22.50
N ALA A 41 -3.20 16.19 22.86
CA ALA A 41 -4.35 16.21 21.96
C ALA A 41 -4.05 17.00 20.67
N GLU A 42 -3.42 18.17 20.80
CA GLU A 42 -3.00 18.98 19.65
C GLU A 42 -2.01 18.22 18.76
N ALA A 43 -1.00 17.58 19.35
CA ALA A 43 0.00 16.81 18.60
C ALA A 43 -0.61 15.63 17.82
N MET A 44 -1.68 15.03 18.34
CA MET A 44 -2.38 13.88 17.74
C MET A 44 -3.50 14.28 16.79
N ARG A 45 -3.88 15.56 16.74
CA ARG A 45 -4.99 16.04 15.92
C ARG A 45 -4.78 15.73 14.43
N GLY A 46 -5.78 15.10 13.81
CA GLY A 46 -5.76 14.75 12.39
C GLY A 46 -4.84 13.57 12.02
N LYS A 47 -4.17 12.94 13.00
CA LYS A 47 -3.35 11.76 12.75
C LYS A 47 -4.23 10.50 12.54
N PRO A 48 -3.80 9.53 11.72
CA PRO A 48 -4.57 8.31 11.48
C PRO A 48 -4.73 7.46 12.75
N ILE A 49 -5.95 7.01 13.04
CA ILE A 49 -6.26 6.21 14.24
C ILE A 49 -5.52 4.86 14.26
N GLY A 50 -5.28 4.25 13.09
CA GLY A 50 -4.54 3.00 12.98
C GLY A 50 -3.09 3.15 13.43
N ALA A 51 -2.43 4.20 12.95
CA ALA A 51 -1.05 4.54 13.32
C ALA A 51 -0.94 4.89 14.81
N LEU A 52 -1.90 5.66 15.34
CA LEU A 52 -2.01 5.96 16.76
C LEU A 52 -2.08 4.67 17.58
N ARG A 53 -3.09 3.83 17.34
CA ARG A 53 -3.28 2.57 18.09
C ARG A 53 -2.01 1.73 18.12
N ARG A 54 -1.31 1.62 17.00
CA ARG A 54 -0.06 0.87 16.89
C ARG A 54 1.05 1.47 17.75
N VAL A 55 1.24 2.79 17.71
CA VAL A 55 2.24 3.47 18.53
C VAL A 55 1.92 3.32 20.02
N PHE A 56 0.67 3.55 20.42
CA PHE A 56 0.20 3.37 21.80
C PHE A 56 0.39 1.93 22.29
N GLU A 57 0.08 0.93 21.47
CA GLU A 57 0.31 -0.47 21.81
C GLU A 57 1.81 -0.80 21.93
N ASN A 58 2.64 -0.27 21.03
CA ASN A 58 4.08 -0.44 21.10
C ASN A 58 4.70 0.21 22.34
N LEU A 59 4.20 1.38 22.76
CA LEU A 59 4.56 2.01 24.03
C LEU A 59 4.17 1.11 25.20
N ARG A 60 2.91 0.65 25.22
CA ARG A 60 2.38 -0.25 26.25
C ARG A 60 3.18 -1.56 26.40
N LEU A 61 3.70 -2.08 25.29
CA LEU A 61 4.51 -3.31 25.24
C LEU A 61 6.01 -3.07 25.45
N GLY A 62 6.43 -1.82 25.71
CA GLY A 62 7.85 -1.48 25.93
C GLY A 62 8.71 -1.65 24.67
N ARG A 63 8.11 -1.62 23.47
CA ARG A 63 8.82 -1.76 22.19
C ARG A 63 9.65 -0.53 21.82
N TYR A 64 9.49 0.57 22.56
CA TYR A 64 10.32 1.76 22.47
C TYR A 64 11.21 1.87 23.72
N PRO A 65 12.48 1.40 23.68
CA PRO A 65 13.37 1.43 24.83
C PRO A 65 13.60 2.82 25.42
N LYS A 66 13.49 3.87 24.60
CA LYS A 66 13.62 5.27 25.02
C LYS A 66 12.46 5.74 25.91
N PHE A 67 11.29 5.12 25.82
CA PHE A 67 10.03 5.58 26.41
C PHE A 67 9.43 4.49 27.31
N GLN A 68 10.21 4.00 28.28
CA GLN A 68 9.74 2.94 29.19
C GLN A 68 9.01 3.48 30.42
N SER A 69 9.47 4.61 30.97
CA SER A 69 8.95 5.18 32.21
C SER A 69 8.22 6.52 32.02
N PHE A 70 8.51 7.20 30.90
CA PHE A 70 7.96 8.50 30.58
C PHE A 70 7.25 8.45 29.24
N LEU A 71 6.17 9.22 29.11
CA LEU A 71 5.55 9.46 27.81
C LEU A 71 6.57 10.14 26.88
N PRO A 72 6.57 9.81 25.57
CA PRO A 72 7.30 10.62 24.59
C PRO A 72 6.77 12.05 24.65
N LYS A 73 7.62 13.07 24.46
CA LYS A 73 7.11 14.46 24.38
C LYS A 73 6.08 14.59 23.23
N PRO A 74 5.16 15.55 23.25
CA PRO A 74 4.14 15.69 22.21
C PRO A 74 4.70 15.67 20.77
N ALA A 75 5.82 16.38 20.52
CA ALA A 75 6.50 16.36 19.23
C ALA A 75 7.12 14.99 18.89
N GLU A 76 7.70 14.29 19.86
CA GLU A 76 8.26 12.94 19.66
C GLU A 76 7.15 11.93 19.39
N LEU A 77 6.04 12.01 20.12
CA LEU A 77 4.87 11.17 19.89
C LEU A 77 4.30 11.41 18.49
N SER A 78 4.19 12.68 18.06
CA SER A 78 3.72 13.03 16.72
C SER A 78 4.61 12.42 15.64
N ALA A 79 5.93 12.50 15.81
CA ALA A 79 6.89 11.89 14.89
C ALA A 79 6.79 10.35 14.84
N LEU A 80 6.58 9.68 15.97
CA LEU A 80 6.36 8.23 16.00
C LEU A 80 5.10 7.83 15.21
N VAL A 81 4.03 8.61 15.37
CA VAL A 81 2.76 8.37 14.68
C VAL A 81 2.88 8.63 13.19
N ASP A 82 3.60 9.69 12.79
CA ASP A 82 3.85 9.98 11.37
C ASP A 82 4.69 8.88 10.70
N ALA A 83 5.70 8.36 11.40
CA ALA A 83 6.50 7.24 10.93
C ALA A 83 5.64 5.98 10.75
N ALA A 84 4.77 5.66 11.71
CA ALA A 84 3.83 4.55 11.60
C ALA A 84 2.83 4.74 10.44
N ALA A 85 2.27 5.95 10.29
CA ALA A 85 1.36 6.27 9.20
C ALA A 85 2.03 6.22 7.82
N LYS A 86 3.31 6.60 7.72
CA LYS A 86 4.09 6.43 6.49
C LYS A 86 4.26 4.95 6.17
N HIS A 87 4.69 4.15 7.14
CA HIS A 87 4.87 2.72 6.97
C HIS A 87 3.57 2.03 6.51
N ASP A 88 2.43 2.38 7.09
CA ASP A 88 1.13 1.79 6.71
C ASP A 88 0.73 2.18 5.27
N ARG A 89 1.02 3.41 4.85
CA ARG A 89 0.83 3.83 3.44
C ARG A 89 1.73 3.06 2.48
N ASP A 90 3.00 2.87 2.86
CA ASP A 90 3.97 2.13 2.04
C ASP A 90 3.56 0.66 1.89
N LEU A 91 3.06 0.03 2.96
CA LEU A 91 2.52 -1.33 2.90
C LEU A 91 1.32 -1.43 1.96
N LEU A 92 0.37 -0.50 2.04
CA LEU A 92 -0.79 -0.50 1.14
C LEU A 92 -0.38 -0.35 -0.32
N ARG A 93 0.65 0.45 -0.60
CA ARG A 93 1.21 0.56 -1.95
C ARG A 93 1.79 -0.77 -2.42
N ILE A 94 2.58 -1.44 -1.58
CA ILE A 94 3.18 -2.74 -1.91
C ILE A 94 2.09 -3.80 -2.12
N GLU A 95 1.06 -3.85 -1.26
CA GLU A 95 -0.08 -4.76 -1.41
C GLU A 95 -0.83 -4.52 -2.73
N HIS A 96 -1.03 -3.25 -3.10
CA HIS A 96 -1.65 -2.89 -4.37
C HIS A 96 -0.81 -3.31 -5.58
N GLU A 97 0.50 -3.06 -5.55
CA GLU A 97 1.44 -3.49 -6.59
C GLU A 97 1.45 -5.03 -6.73
N GLN A 98 1.44 -5.76 -5.62
CA GLN A 98 1.36 -7.22 -5.63
C GLN A 98 0.03 -7.73 -6.19
N ALA A 99 -1.09 -7.10 -5.83
CA ALA A 99 -2.41 -7.45 -6.34
C ALA A 99 -2.51 -7.24 -7.86
N GLU A 100 -1.99 -6.13 -8.38
CA GLU A 100 -1.97 -5.87 -9.83
C GLU A 100 -1.03 -6.86 -10.55
N ALA A 101 0.16 -7.12 -10.01
CA ALA A 101 1.06 -8.13 -10.57
C ALA A 101 0.45 -9.53 -10.56
N ALA A 102 -0.35 -9.87 -9.54
CA ALA A 102 -1.07 -11.15 -9.49
C ALA A 102 -2.16 -11.23 -10.58
N LYS A 103 -2.94 -10.17 -10.78
CA LYS A 103 -3.95 -10.09 -11.85
C LYS A 103 -3.32 -10.20 -13.23
N GLU A 104 -2.18 -9.56 -13.45
CA GLU A 104 -1.47 -9.65 -14.73
C GLU A 104 -0.99 -11.08 -15.01
N ARG A 105 -0.43 -11.77 -14.01
CA ARG A 105 -0.04 -13.18 -14.14
C ARG A 105 -1.23 -14.09 -14.40
N GLU A 106 -2.37 -13.84 -13.76
CA GLU A 106 -3.61 -14.60 -13.97
C GLU A 106 -4.16 -14.37 -15.38
N ALA A 107 -4.17 -13.12 -15.86
CA ALA A 107 -4.54 -12.79 -17.23
C ALA A 107 -3.59 -13.42 -18.26
N GLU A 108 -2.29 -13.48 -17.97
CA GLU A 108 -1.32 -14.17 -18.83
C GLU A 108 -1.55 -15.69 -18.86
N ARG A 109 -1.83 -16.30 -17.70
CA ARG A 109 -2.20 -17.74 -17.62
C ARG A 109 -3.46 -18.03 -18.41
N ALA A 110 -4.51 -17.21 -18.25
CA ALA A 110 -5.74 -17.34 -19.02
C ALA A 110 -5.51 -17.20 -20.53
N ARG A 111 -4.58 -16.33 -20.95
CA ARG A 111 -4.16 -16.24 -22.36
C ARG A 111 -3.38 -17.47 -22.85
N ARG A 112 -2.64 -18.15 -21.96
CA ARG A 112 -1.86 -19.37 -22.28
C ARG A 112 -2.72 -20.63 -22.30
N ASP A 113 -3.78 -20.68 -21.50
CA ASP A 113 -4.79 -21.75 -21.43
C ASP A 113 -5.81 -21.75 -22.59
N LEU A 114 -5.43 -21.17 -23.74
CA LEU A 114 -6.16 -21.37 -25.00
C LEU A 114 -6.42 -22.86 -25.21
N SER A 115 -7.69 -23.20 -25.44
CA SER A 115 -8.09 -24.57 -25.66
C SER A 115 -7.35 -25.14 -26.88
N PRO A 116 -7.19 -26.48 -26.97
CA PRO A 116 -6.58 -27.13 -28.13
C PRO A 116 -7.19 -26.67 -29.46
N GLU A 117 -8.53 -26.49 -29.49
CA GLU A 117 -9.28 -26.03 -30.67
C GLU A 117 -8.97 -24.57 -31.04
N GLU A 118 -8.80 -23.68 -30.06
CA GLU A 118 -8.47 -22.28 -30.31
C GLU A 118 -7.02 -22.11 -30.79
N ARG A 119 -6.11 -22.93 -30.27
CA ARG A 119 -4.73 -23.03 -30.78
C ARG A 119 -4.71 -23.51 -32.23
N GLU A 120 -5.54 -24.50 -32.58
CA GLU A 120 -5.63 -25.00 -33.95
C GLU A 120 -6.28 -23.99 -34.90
N ARG A 121 -7.34 -23.30 -34.48
CA ARG A 121 -7.94 -22.18 -35.24
C ARG A 121 -6.93 -21.07 -35.51
N ARG A 122 -6.14 -20.68 -34.51
CA ARG A 122 -5.08 -19.67 -34.68
C ARG A 122 -3.99 -20.14 -35.64
N ARG A 123 -3.57 -21.41 -35.55
CA ARG A 123 -2.61 -22.01 -36.50
C ARG A 123 -3.14 -22.01 -37.93
N ARG A 124 -4.40 -22.39 -38.16
CA ARG A 124 -5.04 -22.34 -39.49
C ARG A 124 -5.09 -20.91 -40.03
N ARG A 125 -5.51 -19.94 -39.22
CA ARG A 125 -5.55 -18.52 -39.64
C ARG A 125 -4.15 -17.98 -39.95
N ALA A 126 -3.15 -18.26 -39.12
CA ALA A 126 -1.79 -17.83 -39.35
C ALA A 126 -1.18 -18.45 -40.63
N ARG A 127 -1.52 -19.72 -40.91
CA ARG A 127 -1.11 -20.39 -42.15
C ARG A 127 -1.78 -19.77 -43.38
N ALA A 128 -3.10 -19.55 -43.34
CA ALA A 128 -3.84 -18.92 -44.42
C ALA A 128 -3.34 -17.49 -44.71
N VAL A 129 -3.00 -16.72 -43.67
CA VAL A 129 -2.41 -15.38 -43.82
C VAL A 129 -1.01 -15.46 -44.45
N ARG A 130 -0.16 -16.41 -44.02
CA ARG A 130 1.16 -16.61 -44.65
C ARG A 130 1.05 -17.05 -46.10
N GLU A 131 0.12 -17.94 -46.43
CA GLU A 131 -0.13 -18.38 -47.80
C GLU A 131 -0.62 -17.20 -48.63
N MET A 132 -1.57 -16.38 -48.15
CA MET A 132 -2.02 -15.17 -48.83
C MET A 132 -0.90 -14.14 -49.05
N ILE A 133 -0.06 -13.89 -48.03
CA ILE A 133 1.08 -12.98 -48.17
C ILE A 133 2.10 -13.56 -49.16
N GLY A 134 2.39 -14.86 -49.09
CA GLY A 134 3.28 -15.55 -50.01
C GLY A 134 2.80 -15.46 -51.46
N THR A 135 1.52 -15.72 -51.71
CA THR A 135 0.90 -15.57 -53.03
C THR A 135 0.85 -14.11 -53.50
N ALA A 136 0.64 -13.15 -52.60
CA ALA A 136 0.66 -11.74 -52.94
C ALA A 136 2.09 -11.26 -53.27
N THR A 137 3.12 -11.78 -52.60
CA THR A 137 4.52 -11.48 -52.92
C THR A 137 4.99 -12.17 -54.20
N GLU A 138 4.47 -13.36 -54.52
CA GLU A 138 4.74 -14.06 -55.78
C GLU A 138 4.02 -13.35 -56.96
N ALA A 139 2.76 -12.97 -56.80
CA ALA A 139 2.01 -12.23 -57.83
C ALA A 139 2.66 -10.87 -58.16
N ARG A 140 3.16 -10.17 -57.14
CA ARG A 140 3.90 -8.90 -57.33
C ARG A 140 5.24 -9.08 -58.04
N LYS A 141 5.86 -10.26 -57.91
CA LYS A 141 7.08 -10.61 -58.64
C LYS A 141 6.81 -10.98 -60.10
N VAL A 142 5.59 -11.42 -60.46
CA VAL A 142 5.24 -11.77 -61.84
C VAL A 142 4.86 -10.52 -62.63
N GLU A 143 4.18 -9.55 -62.00
CA GLU A 143 3.88 -8.24 -62.63
C GLU A 143 5.14 -7.43 -62.97
N ASP A 144 6.21 -7.51 -62.17
CA ASP A 144 7.50 -6.84 -62.46
C ASP A 144 8.29 -7.48 -63.64
N TYR A 145 7.84 -8.60 -64.20
CA TYR A 145 8.48 -9.30 -65.33
C TYR A 145 7.67 -9.25 -66.64
N GLU A 146 6.49 -8.64 -66.66
CA GLU A 146 5.64 -8.53 -67.87
C GLU A 146 5.63 -7.11 -68.49
N ASP A 147 6.44 -6.18 -67.98
CA ASP A 147 6.51 -4.76 -68.43
C ASP A 147 7.88 -4.36 -69.01
N ASP A 148 8.66 -5.31 -69.54
CA ASP A 148 9.93 -5.09 -70.30
C ASP A 148 9.80 -5.41 -71.80
#